data_AF-A0A1N6ISL2-F1
#
_entry.id   AF-A0A1N6ISL2-F1
#
_cell.length_a   1.000
_cell.length_b   1.000
_cell.length_c   1.000
_cell.angle_alpha   90.00
_cell.angle_beta   90.00
_cell.angle_gamma   90.00
#
_symmetry.space_group_name_H-M   'P 1'
#
loop_
_entity.id
_entity.type
_entity.pdbx_description
1 polymer ?
#
loop_
_entity_poly.entity_id
_entity_poly.type
_entity_poly.pdbx_seq_one_letter_code
_entity_poly.pdbx_strand_id
1 'polypeptide(L)'
;MFAERWRTICALVFALLCIIFNWQWGVGVMFLIWVIRDIASGESHFVEVIKRSEELPLYVLVIFTQLFFALFFLVTDFPQDVFLLWFL
;
A
#
# COMPACT_ATOMS: atom_id res chain seq x y z
N MET A 1 -25.20 2.30 3.30
CA MET A 1 -24.02 1.91 4.11
C MET A 1 -22.82 1.50 3.25
N PHE A 2 -22.95 0.58 2.27
CA PHE A 2 -21.84 0.24 1.36
C PHE A 2 -21.50 1.31 0.30
N ALA A 3 -22.49 2.09 -0.13
CA ALA A 3 -22.31 3.12 -1.17
C ALA A 3 -21.29 4.22 -0.78
N GLU A 4 -21.16 4.55 0.50
CA GLU A 4 -20.21 5.57 0.98
C GLU A 4 -18.77 5.06 1.08
N ARG A 5 -18.58 3.74 1.22
CA ARG A 5 -17.27 3.08 1.34
C ARG A 5 -16.80 2.42 0.04
N TRP A 6 -17.38 2.82 -1.10
CA TRP A 6 -17.10 2.23 -2.41
C TRP A 6 -15.60 2.26 -2.75
N ARG A 7 -14.87 3.31 -2.36
CA ARG A 7 -13.41 3.41 -2.58
C ARG A 7 -12.64 2.27 -1.92
N THR A 8 -13.01 1.93 -0.68
CA THR A 8 -12.41 0.81 0.06
C THR A 8 -12.79 -0.51 -0.59
N ILE A 9 -14.04 -0.67 -1.02
CA ILE A 9 -14.49 -1.88 -1.72
C ILE A 9 -13.70 -2.06 -3.03
N CYS A 10 -13.56 -1.00 -3.83
CA CYS A 10 -12.77 -1.02 -5.06
C CYS A 10 -11.30 -1.36 -4.79
N ALA A 11 -10.69 -0.79 -3.75
CA ALA A 11 -9.31 -1.10 -3.37
C ALA A 11 -9.14 -2.57 -2.97
N LEU A 12 -10.09 -3.14 -2.23
CA LEU A 12 -10.09 -4.55 -1.84
C LEU A 12 -10.28 -5.49 -3.04
N VAL A 13 -11.21 -5.16 -3.93
CA VAL A 13 -11.41 -5.92 -5.17
C VAL A 13 -10.16 -5.85 -6.05
N PHE A 14 -9.54 -4.68 -6.17
CA PHE A 14 -8.29 -4.51 -6.91
C PHE A 14 -7.15 -5.33 -6.29
N ALA A 15 -7.03 -5.34 -4.97
CA ALA A 15 -6.04 -6.17 -4.26
C ALA A 15 -6.20 -7.67 -4.60
N LEU A 16 -7.44 -8.16 -4.59
CA LEU A 16 -7.75 -9.55 -4.97
C LEU A 16 -7.39 -9.83 -6.44
N LEU A 17 -7.68 -8.89 -7.36
CA LEU A 17 -7.28 -9.01 -8.76
C LEU A 17 -5.75 -9.06 -8.90
N CYS A 18 -5.01 -8.26 -8.11
CA CYS A 18 -3.55 -8.29 -8.13
C CYS A 18 -2.99 -9.66 -7.75
N ILE A 19 -3.62 -10.36 -6.80
CA ILE A 19 -3.21 -11.71 -6.40
C ILE A 19 -3.59 -12.72 -7.49
N ILE A 20 -4.85 -12.71 -7.96
CA ILE A 20 -5.35 -13.68 -8.94
C ILE A 20 -4.59 -13.61 -10.27
N PHE A 21 -4.27 -12.39 -10.72
CA PHE A 21 -3.59 -12.15 -12.00
C PHE A 21 -2.08 -11.92 -11.86
N ASN A 22 -1.52 -12.08 -10.66
CA ASN A 22 -0.09 -11.87 -10.41
C ASN A 22 0.38 -10.44 -10.79
N TRP A 23 -0.46 -9.42 -10.56
CA TRP A 23 -0.13 -8.03 -10.88
C TRP A 23 0.71 -7.39 -9.78
N GLN A 24 2.00 -7.66 -9.85
CA GLN A 24 3.03 -7.13 -8.94
C GLN A 24 3.03 -5.60 -8.94
N TRP A 25 3.01 -5.01 -10.14
CA TRP A 25 2.90 -3.56 -10.33
C TRP A 25 1.64 -2.99 -9.66
N GLY A 26 0.55 -3.74 -9.63
CA GLY A 26 -0.70 -3.34 -8.99
C GLY A 26 -0.56 -3.19 -7.48
N VAL A 27 0.23 -4.05 -6.84
CA VAL A 27 0.59 -3.91 -5.41
C VAL A 27 1.41 -2.64 -5.18
N GLY A 28 2.35 -2.32 -6.07
CA GLY A 28 3.10 -1.06 -6.01
C GLY A 28 2.21 0.17 -6.12
N VAL A 29 1.23 0.16 -7.04
CA VAL A 29 0.22 1.24 -7.15
C VAL A 29 -0.60 1.38 -5.87
N MET A 30 -0.96 0.28 -5.22
CA MET A 30 -1.69 0.33 -3.95
C MET A 30 -0.87 1.00 -2.84
N PHE A 31 0.41 0.66 -2.71
CA PHE A 31 1.31 1.33 -1.76
C PHE A 31 1.47 2.82 -2.07
N LEU A 32 1.52 3.22 -3.35
CA LEU A 32 1.53 4.64 -3.72
C LEU A 32 0.26 5.36 -3.27
N ILE A 33 -0.91 4.79 -3.55
CA ILE A 33 -2.20 5.40 -3.15
C ILE A 33 -2.26 5.52 -1.62
N TRP A 34 -1.77 4.51 -0.91
CA TRP A 34 -1.71 4.51 0.54
C TRP A 34 -0.79 5.62 1.06
N VAL A 35 0.46 5.71 0.58
CA VAL A 35 1.40 6.72 1.09
C VAL A 35 0.93 8.15 0.78
N ILE A 36 0.29 8.37 -0.37
CA ILE A 36 -0.32 9.67 -0.71
C ILE A 36 -1.42 10.02 0.31
N ARG A 37 -2.25 9.04 0.69
CA ARG A 37 -3.31 9.26 1.69
C ARG A 37 -2.73 9.53 3.08
N ASP A 38 -1.71 8.79 3.50
CA ASP A 38 -1.05 9.00 4.79
C ASP A 38 -0.42 10.40 4.85
N ILE A 39 0.25 10.83 3.76
CA ILE A 39 0.78 12.20 3.63
C ILE A 39 -0.32 13.27 3.69
N ALA A 40 -1.44 13.06 2.97
CA ALA A 40 -2.54 14.01 2.92
C ALA A 40 -3.29 14.15 4.26
N SER A 41 -3.40 13.06 5.02
CA SER A 41 -4.04 13.06 6.34
C SER A 41 -3.10 13.49 7.46
N GLY A 42 -1.79 13.33 7.29
CA GLY A 42 -0.80 13.59 8.35
C GLY A 42 -0.77 12.50 9.43
N GLU A 43 -1.46 11.38 9.19
CA GLU A 43 -1.55 10.23 10.08
C GLU A 43 -1.35 8.95 9.27
N SER A 44 -0.61 7.99 9.81
CA SER A 44 -0.43 6.66 9.20
C SER A 44 -1.05 5.59 10.09
N HIS A 45 -1.76 4.64 9.47
CA HIS A 45 -2.40 3.51 10.15
C HIS A 45 -1.66 2.20 9.83
N PHE A 46 -0.35 2.16 10.08
CA PHE A 46 0.46 0.99 9.72
C PHE A 46 0.14 -0.22 10.61
N VAL A 47 0.39 -0.10 11.91
CA VAL A 47 -0.01 -1.09 12.93
C VAL A 47 -0.81 -0.37 14.01
N GLU A 48 -0.26 0.74 14.49
CA GLU A 48 -0.94 1.74 15.29
C GLU A 48 -1.10 3.04 14.50
N VAL A 49 -1.86 3.98 15.08
CA VAL A 49 -2.03 5.32 14.49
C VAL A 49 -0.83 6.17 14.84
N ILE A 50 -0.03 6.52 13.83
CA ILE A 50 1.17 7.34 13.98
C ILE A 50 0.86 8.71 13.40
N LYS A 51 0.79 9.73 14.26
CA LYS A 51 0.55 11.11 13.82
C LYS A 51 1.86 11.85 13.63
N ARG A 52 1.96 12.61 12.53
CA ARG A 52 3.11 13.47 12.24
C ARG A 52 3.42 14.45 13.36
N SER A 53 2.41 14.93 14.08
CA SER A 53 2.53 15.90 15.16
C SER A 53 3.07 15.32 16.47
N GLU A 54 2.93 14.01 16.68
CA GLU A 54 3.31 13.34 17.93
C GLU A 54 4.70 12.69 17.78
N GLU A 55 4.90 11.91 16.71
CA GLU A 55 6.12 11.14 16.50
C GLU A 55 6.66 11.28 15.07
N LEU A 56 7.21 12.46 14.76
CA LEU A 56 7.72 12.78 13.43
C LEU A 56 8.75 11.76 12.87
N PRO A 57 9.74 11.27 13.63
CA PRO A 57 10.71 10.30 13.10
C PRO A 57 10.06 8.99 12.67
N LEU A 58 9.14 8.47 13.49
CA LEU A 58 8.43 7.22 13.21
C LEU A 58 7.48 7.39 12.01
N TYR A 59 6.76 8.52 11.95
CA TYR A 59 5.94 8.86 10.80
C TYR A 59 6.76 8.88 9.50
N VAL A 60 7.91 9.56 9.49
CA VAL A 60 8.77 9.64 8.29
C VAL A 60 9.31 8.26 7.91
N LEU A 61 9.66 7.42 8.88
CA LEU A 61 10.11 6.05 8.62
C LEU A 61 9.02 5.25 7.90
N VAL A 62 7.77 5.32 8.36
CA VAL A 62 6.65 4.62 7.72
C VAL A 62 6.43 5.11 6.30
N ILE A 63 6.39 6.43 6.08
CA ILE A 63 6.23 7.01 4.73
C ILE A 63 7.37 6.56 3.80
N PHE A 64 8.61 6.57 4.28
CA PHE A 64 9.76 6.14 3.50
C PHE A 64 9.67 4.65 3.14
N THR A 65 9.29 3.81 4.10
CA THR A 65 9.10 2.37 3.88
C THR A 65 7.98 2.10 2.87
N GLN A 66 6.85 2.81 2.97
CA GLN A 66 5.76 2.68 2.00
C GLN A 66 6.17 3.13 0.60
N LEU A 67 6.90 4.25 0.48
CA LEU A 67 7.47 4.71 -0.80
C LEU A 67 8.47 3.72 -1.37
N PHE A 68 9.31 3.14 -0.53
CA PHE A 68 10.26 2.11 -0.94
C PHE A 68 9.52 0.89 -1.51
N PHE A 69 8.52 0.35 -0.82
CA PHE A 69 7.74 -0.79 -1.32
C PHE A 69 6.98 -0.45 -2.61
N ALA A 70 6.36 0.74 -2.67
CA ALA A 70 5.71 1.23 -3.88
C ALA A 70 6.66 1.19 -5.09
N LEU A 71 7.83 1.80 -4.97
CA LEU A 71 8.82 1.84 -6.06
C LEU A 71 9.38 0.46 -6.37
N PHE A 72 9.66 -0.33 -5.32
CA PHE A 72 10.19 -1.68 -5.46
C PHE A 72 9.26 -2.57 -6.31
N PHE A 73 7.97 -2.60 -6.01
CA PHE A 73 6.98 -3.38 -6.76
C PHE A 73 6.63 -2.79 -8.14
N LEU A 74 6.86 -1.50 -8.38
CA LEU A 74 6.64 -0.87 -9.68
C LEU A 74 7.81 -1.08 -10.65
N VAL A 75 9.04 -1.12 -10.14
CA VAL A 75 10.26 -1.20 -10.95
C VAL A 75 10.73 -2.63 -11.11
N THR A 76 10.56 -3.46 -10.08
CA THR A 76 11.06 -4.83 -10.10
C THR A 76 10.05 -5.73 -10.81
N ASP A 77 10.53 -6.42 -11.85
CA ASP A 77 9.77 -7.46 -12.53
C ASP A 77 10.20 -8.81 -11.95
N PHE A 78 9.37 -9.39 -11.09
CA PHE A 78 9.61 -10.73 -10.56
C PHE A 78 9.03 -11.78 -11.51
N PRO A 79 9.69 -12.94 -11.64
CA PRO A 79 9.05 -14.12 -12.20
C PRO A 79 7.72 -14.41 -11.50
N GLN A 80 6.67 -14.72 -12.25
CA GLN A 80 5.31 -14.86 -11.69
C GLN A 80 5.21 -15.95 -10.63
N ASP A 81 6.04 -17.00 -10.72
CA ASP A 81 6.16 -18.07 -9.74
C ASP A 81 6.70 -17.60 -8.38
N VAL A 82 7.51 -16.54 -8.35
CA VAL A 82 8.12 -16.02 -7.13
C VAL A 82 7.19 -15.05 -6.39
N PHE A 83 6.37 -14.29 -7.10
CA PHE A 83 5.52 -13.28 -6.47
C PHE A 83 4.47 -13.84 -5.52
N LEU A 84 3.83 -14.97 -5.85
CA LEU A 84 2.83 -15.57 -4.97
C LEU A 84 3.44 -16.08 -3.65
N LEU A 85 4.75 -16.40 -3.64
CA LEU A 85 5.46 -16.79 -2.42
C LEU A 85 5.62 -15.63 -1.42
N TRP A 86 5.44 -14.37 -1.84
CA TRP A 86 5.45 -13.23 -0.92
C TRP A 86 4.15 -13.11 -0.10
N PHE A 87 3.10 -13.84 -0.49
CA PHE A 87 1.79 -13.81 0.16
C PHE A 87 1.44 -15.11 0.92
N LEU A 88 2.31 -16.12 0.87
CA LEU A 88 2.18 -17.42 1.55
C LEU A 88 3.12 -17.50 2.75
#